data_AF-A0A927Z9T8-F1
#
_entry.id   AF-A0A927Z9T8-F1
#
_cell.length_a   1.000
_cell.length_b   1.000
_cell.length_c   1.000
_cell.angle_alpha   90.00
_cell.angle_beta   90.00
_cell.angle_gamma   90.00
#
_symmetry.space_group_name_H-M   'P 1'
#
loop_
_entity.id
_entity.type
_entity.pdbx_description
1 polymer ?
#
loop_
_entity_poly.entity_id
_entity_poly.type
_entity_poly.pdbx_seq_one_letter_code
_entity_poly.pdbx_strand_id
1 'polypeptide(L)'
;MKKRIVSIMLILLLVCVPSIVAYADTVSGSYLYATVYNYQYQFNSTASAQTGSVWSHANIKCTQSVNVPAGYMGAYARLYNESGTLVKASGWSYNSSACAGIGIMTPSYYTSSGTYYGHGQVRMYNGNGYANYNTTKSPYIQGRSIPSNDFDVLYGLNKNNEVYGSELFLLELDITPDLIQAEGDNGEVGYVKYEDLNEDIPSDPEEAIEYQNSLPESRVIPIYDVDGETVIDTFTIYYNCIEE
;
A
#
# COMPACT_ATOMS: atom_id res chain seq x y z
N MET A 1 -69.71 -12.76 -39.19
CA MET A 1 -68.59 -13.44 -38.52
C MET A 1 -67.69 -12.37 -37.88
N LYS A 2 -67.76 -12.19 -36.56
CA LYS A 2 -66.97 -11.19 -35.82
C LYS A 2 -65.66 -11.82 -35.35
N LYS A 3 -64.52 -11.28 -35.78
CA LYS A 3 -63.17 -11.73 -35.38
C LYS A 3 -62.93 -11.36 -33.90
N ARG A 4 -62.64 -12.36 -33.06
CA ARG A 4 -62.20 -12.17 -31.67
C ARG A 4 -60.69 -11.93 -31.69
N ILE A 5 -60.27 -10.73 -31.30
CA ILE A 5 -58.85 -10.41 -31.06
C ILE A 5 -58.55 -10.83 -29.63
N VAL A 6 -57.75 -11.88 -29.46
CA VAL A 6 -57.18 -12.29 -28.17
C VAL A 6 -55.92 -11.45 -27.98
N SER A 7 -55.98 -10.50 -27.04
CA SER A 7 -54.84 -9.65 -26.70
C SER A 7 -53.99 -10.36 -25.64
N ILE A 8 -52.76 -10.72 -26.01
CA ILE A 8 -51.78 -11.34 -25.12
C ILE A 8 -51.16 -10.23 -24.26
N MET A 9 -51.50 -10.20 -22.98
CA MET A 9 -50.89 -9.29 -22.01
C MET A 9 -49.48 -9.80 -21.68
N LEU A 10 -48.46 -9.09 -22.18
CA LEU A 10 -47.06 -9.33 -21.88
C LEU A 10 -46.78 -8.88 -20.43
N ILE A 11 -46.53 -9.83 -19.53
CA ILE A 11 -46.10 -9.53 -18.15
C ILE A 11 -44.62 -9.15 -18.19
N LEU A 12 -44.32 -7.85 -18.04
CA LEU A 12 -42.96 -7.38 -17.76
C LEU A 12 -42.61 -7.80 -16.31
N LEU A 13 -41.84 -8.88 -16.18
CA LEU A 13 -41.24 -9.27 -14.91
C LEU A 13 -40.06 -8.31 -14.64
N LEU A 14 -40.29 -7.30 -13.80
CA LEU A 14 -39.26 -6.38 -13.34
C LEU A 14 -38.32 -7.17 -12.40
N VAL A 15 -37.24 -7.74 -12.95
CA VAL A 15 -36.20 -8.42 -12.17
C VAL A 15 -35.46 -7.34 -11.38
N CYS A 16 -35.87 -7.12 -10.13
CA CYS A 16 -35.13 -6.34 -9.16
C CYS A 16 -33.92 -7.19 -8.76
N VAL A 17 -32.81 -7.05 -9.48
CA VAL A 17 -31.54 -7.68 -9.09
C VAL A 17 -31.09 -6.95 -7.83
N PRO A 18 -30.99 -7.59 -6.66
CA PRO A 18 -30.41 -6.93 -5.50
C PRO A 18 -28.95 -6.64 -5.84
N SER A 19 -28.59 -5.35 -5.89
CA SER A 19 -27.20 -4.93 -5.91
C SER A 19 -26.54 -5.48 -4.65
N ILE A 20 -25.58 -6.38 -4.83
CA ILE A 20 -24.73 -6.84 -3.73
C ILE A 20 -23.89 -5.64 -3.32
N VAL A 21 -24.26 -5.00 -2.21
CA VAL A 21 -23.44 -3.97 -1.58
C VAL A 21 -22.29 -4.71 -0.89
N ALA A 22 -21.07 -4.58 -1.41
CA ALA A 22 -19.88 -5.02 -0.71
C ALA A 22 -19.55 -3.96 0.36
N TYR A 23 -19.50 -4.37 1.63
CA TYR A 23 -19.01 -3.53 2.71
C TYR A 23 -17.54 -3.84 2.95
N ALA A 24 -16.70 -2.81 2.94
CA ALA A 24 -15.32 -2.92 3.39
C ALA A 24 -15.25 -2.69 4.90
N ASP A 25 -14.58 -3.59 5.61
CA ASP A 25 -14.16 -3.36 6.99
C ASP A 25 -12.80 -2.66 6.98
N THR A 26 -12.53 -1.77 7.94
CA THR A 26 -11.30 -0.99 8.00
C THR A 26 -10.81 -0.89 9.43
N VAL A 27 -9.56 -1.31 9.64
CA VAL A 27 -8.84 -1.15 10.90
C VAL A 27 -7.75 -0.11 10.75
N SER A 28 -7.62 0.74 11.77
CA SER A 28 -6.69 1.86 11.78
C SER A 28 -5.58 1.63 12.79
N GLY A 29 -4.34 1.83 12.35
CA GLY A 29 -3.20 2.03 13.25
C GLY A 29 -3.39 3.28 14.11
N SER A 30 -2.61 3.35 15.18
CA SER A 30 -2.58 4.54 16.04
C SER A 30 -2.01 5.73 15.29
N TYR A 31 -2.42 6.94 15.65
CA TYR A 31 -1.82 8.14 15.09
C TYR A 31 -0.45 8.39 15.69
N LEU A 32 0.53 8.61 14.84
CA LEU A 32 1.79 9.25 15.19
C LEU A 32 1.71 10.74 14.87
N TYR A 33 2.58 11.51 15.53
CA TYR A 33 2.62 12.95 15.40
C TYR A 33 4.06 13.42 15.22
N ALA A 34 4.26 14.41 14.37
CA ALA A 34 5.55 15.07 14.17
C ALA A 34 5.33 16.57 13.93
N THR A 35 6.28 17.39 14.38
CA THR A 35 6.35 18.81 14.00
C THR A 35 7.56 18.99 13.10
N VAL A 36 7.32 19.35 11.84
CA VAL A 36 8.37 19.51 10.83
C VAL A 36 8.15 20.83 10.11
N TYR A 37 9.19 21.65 10.02
CA TYR A 37 9.17 22.93 9.31
C TYR A 37 7.97 23.84 9.68
N ASN A 38 7.69 23.95 10.99
CA ASN A 38 6.56 24.68 11.59
C ASN A 38 5.15 24.13 11.26
N TYR A 39 5.06 22.94 10.67
CA TYR A 39 3.80 22.24 10.49
C TYR A 39 3.67 21.06 11.45
N GLN A 40 2.51 20.95 12.11
CA GLN A 40 2.16 19.78 12.92
C GLN A 40 1.39 18.78 12.05
N TYR A 41 1.87 17.55 12.03
CA TYR A 41 1.32 16.45 11.25
C TYR A 41 0.82 15.35 12.17
N GLN A 42 -0.23 14.68 11.72
CA GLN A 42 -0.64 13.36 12.18
C GLN A 42 -0.60 12.39 11.01
N PHE A 43 -0.21 11.14 11.26
CA PHE A 43 -0.12 10.11 10.23
C PHE A 43 -0.34 8.72 10.79
N ASN A 44 -0.85 7.81 9.96
CA ASN A 44 -1.11 6.42 10.31
C ASN A 44 -1.21 5.55 9.05
N SER A 45 -1.26 4.23 9.25
CA SER A 45 -1.70 3.29 8.24
C SER A 45 -3.03 2.65 8.61
N THR A 46 -3.81 2.28 7.59
CA THR A 46 -5.00 1.45 7.75
C THR A 46 -4.84 0.15 6.95
N ALA A 47 -5.58 -0.87 7.35
CA ALA A 47 -5.84 -2.04 6.52
C ALA A 47 -7.35 -2.19 6.34
N SER A 48 -7.75 -2.45 5.11
CA SER A 48 -9.14 -2.59 4.72
C SER A 48 -9.34 -3.92 4.02
N ALA A 49 -10.51 -4.52 4.22
CA ALA A 49 -10.86 -5.80 3.64
C ALA A 49 -12.31 -5.79 3.19
N GLN A 50 -12.57 -6.36 2.03
CA GLN A 50 -13.91 -6.73 1.60
C GLN A 50 -13.88 -8.17 1.09
N THR A 51 -15.02 -8.68 0.62
CA THR A 51 -15.08 -10.03 0.06
C THR A 51 -14.07 -10.22 -1.07
N GLY A 52 -13.06 -11.05 -0.83
CA GLY A 52 -12.07 -11.46 -1.83
C GLY A 52 -10.91 -10.48 -2.07
N SER A 53 -10.82 -9.37 -1.32
CA SER A 53 -9.68 -8.46 -1.44
C SER A 53 -9.34 -7.73 -0.15
N VAL A 54 -8.06 -7.40 -0.01
CA VAL A 54 -7.48 -6.60 1.08
C VAL A 54 -6.56 -5.51 0.51
N TRP A 55 -6.48 -4.37 1.17
CA TRP A 55 -5.58 -3.27 0.80
C TRP A 55 -5.18 -2.46 2.04
N SER A 56 -4.16 -1.62 1.90
CA SER A 56 -3.71 -0.73 2.97
C SER A 56 -3.69 0.72 2.50
N HIS A 57 -3.84 1.67 3.43
CA HIS A 57 -3.50 3.07 3.20
C HIS A 57 -2.31 3.52 4.04
N ALA A 58 -1.60 4.52 3.54
CA ALA A 58 -0.76 5.43 4.34
C ALA A 58 -1.36 6.83 4.26
N ASN A 59 -1.68 7.41 5.42
CA ASN A 59 -2.32 8.71 5.51
C ASN A 59 -1.43 9.70 6.26
N ILE A 60 -1.37 10.93 5.77
CA ILE A 60 -0.72 12.06 6.42
C ILE A 60 -1.60 13.29 6.32
N LYS A 61 -1.72 14.03 7.43
CA LYS A 61 -2.55 15.24 7.52
C LYS A 61 -1.89 16.29 8.39
N CYS A 62 -1.97 17.56 7.98
CA CYS A 62 -1.69 18.70 8.85
C CYS A 62 -2.85 18.92 9.84
N THR A 63 -2.53 19.03 11.13
CA THR A 63 -3.53 19.17 12.20
C THR A 63 -3.89 20.61 12.53
N GLN A 64 -3.15 21.58 12.00
CA GLN A 64 -3.30 23.01 12.32
C GLN A 64 -4.43 23.71 11.53
N SER A 65 -5.32 22.96 10.88
CA SER A 65 -6.39 23.50 10.02
C SER A 65 -5.89 24.48 8.94
N VAL A 66 -4.69 24.22 8.41
CA VAL A 66 -4.09 24.94 7.28
C VAL A 66 -3.72 23.95 6.19
N ASN A 67 -3.69 24.42 4.94
CA ASN A 67 -3.06 23.67 3.86
C ASN A 67 -1.55 23.85 3.93
N VAL A 68 -0.82 22.76 3.72
CA VAL A 68 0.62 22.83 3.48
C VAL A 68 0.87 23.03 1.99
N PRO A 69 1.97 23.69 1.58
CA PRO A 69 2.31 23.87 0.16
C PRO A 69 2.43 22.55 -0.61
N ALA A 70 2.34 22.64 -1.94
CA ALA A 70 2.63 21.51 -2.83
C ALA A 70 4.01 20.91 -2.54
N GLY A 71 4.12 19.59 -2.63
CA GLY A 71 5.33 18.81 -2.35
C GLY A 71 5.65 18.61 -0.87
N TYR A 72 4.93 19.21 0.09
CA TYR A 72 5.32 19.14 1.51
C TYR A 72 5.00 17.81 2.20
N MET A 73 4.09 17.02 1.64
CA MET A 73 3.69 15.71 2.16
C MET A 73 3.94 14.65 1.10
N GLY A 74 4.63 13.59 1.49
CA GLY A 74 4.73 12.33 0.76
C GLY A 74 4.10 11.19 1.57
N ALA A 75 3.43 10.26 0.90
CA ALA A 75 2.88 9.05 1.50
C ALA A 75 3.18 7.83 0.62
N TYR A 76 3.31 6.68 1.28
CA TYR A 76 3.68 5.43 0.64
C TYR A 76 3.07 4.24 1.40
N ALA A 77 2.07 3.61 0.80
CA ALA A 77 1.32 2.53 1.44
C ALA A 77 1.97 1.18 1.19
N ARG A 78 1.98 0.33 2.23
CA ARG A 78 2.49 -1.03 2.16
C ARG A 78 1.57 -1.96 2.95
N LEU A 79 1.20 -3.06 2.32
CA LEU A 79 0.36 -4.12 2.86
C LEU A 79 1.21 -5.37 3.06
N TYR A 80 1.15 -5.93 4.26
CA TYR A 80 1.89 -7.12 4.64
C TYR A 80 0.92 -8.22 5.11
N ASN A 81 1.32 -9.49 4.96
CA ASN A 81 0.65 -10.61 5.61
C ASN A 81 1.12 -10.77 7.09
N GLU A 82 0.53 -11.69 7.86
CA GLU A 82 0.88 -11.90 9.28
C GLU A 82 2.34 -12.28 9.54
N SER A 83 3.00 -12.93 8.58
CA SER A 83 4.42 -13.28 8.63
C SER A 83 5.35 -12.09 8.34
N GLY A 84 4.78 -10.93 8.02
CA GLY A 84 5.54 -9.73 7.67
C GLY A 84 6.06 -9.70 6.24
N THR A 85 5.57 -10.57 5.36
CA THR A 85 5.88 -10.54 3.92
C THR A 85 5.10 -9.40 3.25
N LEU A 86 5.80 -8.56 2.47
CA LEU A 86 5.16 -7.50 1.69
C LEU A 86 4.39 -8.12 0.51
N VAL A 87 3.08 -7.89 0.45
CA VAL A 87 2.21 -8.45 -0.60
C VAL A 87 1.77 -7.41 -1.63
N LYS A 88 1.61 -6.14 -1.21
CA LYS A 88 1.36 -5.01 -2.11
C LYS A 88 1.96 -3.73 -1.56
N ALA A 89 2.37 -2.85 -2.48
CA ALA A 89 2.78 -1.48 -2.17
C ALA A 89 2.18 -0.51 -3.19
N SER A 90 1.91 0.72 -2.77
CA SER A 90 1.75 1.85 -3.70
C SER A 90 3.12 2.25 -4.25
N GLY A 91 3.19 3.28 -5.10
CA GLY A 91 4.39 4.13 -5.20
C GLY A 91 4.36 5.27 -4.18
N TRP A 92 5.49 5.97 -4.01
CA TRP A 92 5.46 7.26 -3.31
C TRP A 92 4.52 8.22 -4.06
N SER A 93 3.67 8.92 -3.33
CA SER A 93 2.82 9.98 -3.86
C SER A 93 3.00 11.25 -3.04
N TYR A 94 3.11 12.38 -3.72
CA TYR A 94 3.28 13.70 -3.11
C TYR A 94 2.08 14.59 -3.43
N ASN A 95 1.76 15.51 -2.53
CA ASN A 95 0.70 16.46 -2.78
C ASN A 95 1.08 17.43 -3.92
N SER A 96 0.45 17.33 -5.08
CA SER A 96 0.72 18.19 -6.24
C SER A 96 0.14 19.61 -6.10
N SER A 97 -0.69 19.86 -5.09
CA SER A 97 -1.26 21.16 -4.78
C SER A 97 -1.32 21.37 -3.26
N ALA A 98 -1.57 22.62 -2.85
CA ALA A 98 -1.68 22.92 -1.43
C ALA A 98 -2.91 22.23 -0.82
N CYS A 99 -2.72 21.33 0.14
CA CYS A 99 -3.79 20.57 0.76
C CYS A 99 -3.54 20.34 2.27
N ALA A 100 -4.58 19.95 3.00
CA ALA A 100 -4.49 19.66 4.43
C ALA A 100 -4.05 18.21 4.71
N GLY A 101 -4.03 17.33 3.72
CA GLY A 101 -3.61 15.95 3.87
C GLY A 101 -3.67 15.18 2.56
N ILE A 102 -3.00 14.04 2.54
CA ILE A 102 -3.04 13.05 1.47
C ILE A 102 -3.15 11.66 2.07
N GLY A 103 -3.78 10.75 1.34
CA GLY A 103 -3.77 9.32 1.60
C GLY A 103 -3.51 8.61 0.28
N ILE A 104 -2.67 7.59 0.33
CA ILE A 104 -2.44 6.70 -0.82
C ILE A 104 -2.79 5.27 -0.39
N MET A 105 -3.38 4.49 -1.30
CA MET A 105 -3.68 3.09 -1.08
C MET A 105 -2.74 2.17 -1.86
N THR A 106 -2.51 0.97 -1.33
CA THR A 106 -2.00 -0.13 -2.13
C THR A 106 -3.08 -0.59 -3.13
N PRO A 107 -2.71 -1.22 -4.24
CA PRO A 107 -3.64 -2.05 -5.00
C PRO A 107 -4.34 -3.07 -4.09
N SER A 108 -5.53 -3.49 -4.52
CA SER A 108 -6.20 -4.64 -3.91
C SER A 108 -5.35 -5.90 -4.12
N TYR A 109 -5.00 -6.56 -3.03
CA TYR A 109 -4.52 -7.93 -3.05
C TYR A 109 -5.73 -8.86 -3.02
N TYR A 110 -5.98 -9.56 -4.13
CA TYR A 110 -7.08 -10.52 -4.22
C TYR A 110 -6.70 -11.80 -3.53
N THR A 111 -7.42 -12.12 -2.47
CA THR A 111 -7.14 -13.29 -1.66
C THR A 111 -8.42 -13.88 -1.14
N SER A 112 -8.44 -15.21 -1.09
CA SER A 112 -9.49 -15.96 -0.45
C SER A 112 -9.26 -16.09 1.06
N SER A 113 -8.05 -15.84 1.59
CA SER A 113 -7.67 -16.07 2.98
C SER A 113 -6.42 -15.33 3.49
N GLY A 114 -6.16 -15.37 4.80
CA GLY A 114 -4.94 -14.86 5.43
C GLY A 114 -5.16 -13.57 6.21
N THR A 115 -4.25 -13.24 7.11
CA THR A 115 -4.34 -12.03 7.93
C THR A 115 -3.38 -10.98 7.39
N TYR A 116 -3.84 -9.73 7.27
CA TYR A 116 -3.04 -8.65 6.68
C TYR A 116 -3.04 -7.40 7.55
N TYR A 117 -2.04 -6.55 7.38
CA TYR A 117 -1.97 -5.25 8.03
C TYR A 117 -1.24 -4.22 7.17
N GLY A 118 -1.53 -2.95 7.43
CA GLY A 118 -0.86 -1.81 6.81
C GLY A 118 0.31 -1.32 7.64
N HIS A 119 1.43 -1.02 6.99
CA HIS A 119 2.59 -0.38 7.62
C HIS A 119 3.37 0.43 6.58
N GLY A 120 2.80 1.57 6.20
CA GLY A 120 3.39 2.47 5.22
C GLY A 120 4.39 3.47 5.80
N GLN A 121 4.83 4.38 4.96
CA GLN A 121 5.78 5.44 5.27
C GLN A 121 5.22 6.80 4.86
N VAL A 122 5.71 7.86 5.51
CA VAL A 122 5.41 9.24 5.17
C VAL A 122 6.66 10.09 5.16
N ARG A 123 6.63 11.15 4.35
CA ARG A 123 7.68 12.16 4.21
C ARG A 123 7.13 13.55 4.44
N MET A 124 7.88 14.35 5.18
CA MET A 124 7.53 15.73 5.51
C MET A 124 8.67 16.66 5.12
N TYR A 125 8.41 17.65 4.28
CA TYR A 125 9.44 18.60 3.86
C TYR A 125 9.96 19.39 5.06
N ASN A 126 11.29 19.41 5.25
CA ASN A 126 11.94 19.97 6.44
C ASN A 126 12.69 21.29 6.19
N GLY A 127 12.60 21.83 4.97
CA GLY A 127 13.33 23.04 4.54
C GLY A 127 14.66 22.78 3.82
N ASN A 128 15.17 21.55 3.86
CA ASN A 128 16.41 21.13 3.20
C ASN A 128 16.38 19.62 2.88
N GLY A 129 15.24 19.11 2.42
CA GLY A 129 14.99 17.67 2.32
C GLY A 129 13.65 17.25 2.89
N TYR A 130 13.52 15.95 3.12
CA TYR A 130 12.37 15.34 3.79
C TYR A 130 12.80 14.63 5.08
N ALA A 131 12.03 14.83 6.13
CA ALA A 131 12.05 13.95 7.30
C ALA A 131 11.20 12.70 6.99
N ASN A 132 11.77 11.53 7.21
CA ASN A 132 11.14 10.23 6.95
C ASN A 132 10.55 9.66 8.25
N TYR A 133 9.33 9.13 8.16
CA TYR A 133 8.69 8.45 9.28
C TYR A 133 7.97 7.18 8.81
N ASN A 134 8.11 6.10 9.57
CA ASN A 134 7.24 4.94 9.42
C ASN A 134 5.91 5.22 10.13
N THR A 135 4.80 4.79 9.54
CA THR A 135 3.49 4.80 10.21
C THR A 135 3.46 3.71 11.30
N THR A 136 2.49 3.75 12.22
CA THR A 136 2.27 2.55 13.06
C THR A 136 1.63 1.44 12.24
N LYS A 137 2.03 0.20 12.52
CA LYS A 137 1.30 -1.00 12.11
C LYS A 137 -0.19 -0.87 12.46
N SER A 138 -1.07 -1.09 11.48
CA SER A 138 -2.50 -1.24 11.75
C SER A 138 -2.75 -2.55 12.52
N PRO A 139 -3.87 -2.67 13.24
CA PRO A 139 -4.36 -3.98 13.64
C PRO A 139 -4.49 -4.90 12.43
N TYR A 140 -4.45 -6.20 12.69
CA TYR A 140 -4.66 -7.23 11.70
C TYR A 140 -6.12 -7.22 11.19
N ILE A 141 -6.30 -7.36 9.88
CA ILE A 141 -7.60 -7.62 9.25
C ILE A 141 -7.62 -9.03 8.66
N GLN A 142 -8.73 -9.75 8.85
CA GLN A 142 -8.86 -11.16 8.48
C GLN A 142 -9.43 -11.29 7.05
N GLY A 143 -8.63 -11.82 6.12
CA GLY A 143 -9.11 -12.58 4.96
C GLY A 143 -9.53 -13.98 5.43
N ARG A 144 -10.78 -14.39 5.19
CA ARG A 144 -11.37 -15.63 5.77
C ARG A 144 -10.58 -16.91 5.44
N SER A 145 -10.37 -17.79 6.41
CA SER A 145 -9.12 -18.56 6.70
C SER A 145 -8.99 -20.05 6.28
N ILE A 146 -7.74 -20.60 6.30
CA ILE A 146 -7.23 -21.89 6.89
C ILE A 146 -5.68 -21.72 7.14
N PRO A 147 -5.04 -22.33 8.17
CA PRO A 147 -3.73 -21.90 8.68
C PRO A 147 -2.52 -22.64 8.06
N SER A 148 -1.36 -22.00 8.06
CA SER A 148 -0.06 -22.68 7.97
C SER A 148 0.98 -22.01 8.86
N ASN A 149 1.64 -22.86 9.65
CA ASN A 149 2.75 -22.55 10.53
C ASN A 149 4.01 -22.13 9.76
N ASP A 150 4.88 -21.50 10.54
CA ASP A 150 6.34 -21.65 10.54
C ASP A 150 7.10 -20.51 9.86
N PHE A 151 7.62 -19.55 10.64
CA PHE A 151 8.84 -18.81 10.28
C PHE A 151 9.56 -18.32 11.54
N ASP A 152 10.73 -18.90 11.80
CA ASP A 152 11.69 -18.46 12.81
C ASP A 152 13.06 -18.27 12.14
N VAL A 153 13.17 -17.19 11.35
CA VAL A 153 14.42 -16.46 11.08
C VAL A 153 14.02 -14.99 10.90
N LEU A 154 14.30 -14.14 11.89
CA LEU A 154 14.00 -12.71 11.85
C LEU A 154 14.73 -11.99 10.70
N TYR A 155 15.95 -12.45 10.36
CA TYR A 155 16.76 -11.99 9.23
C TYR A 155 17.97 -12.90 8.97
N GLY A 156 18.58 -12.80 7.79
CA GLY A 156 19.84 -13.45 7.46
C GLY A 156 20.79 -12.54 6.67
N LEU A 157 22.02 -13.01 6.48
CA LEU A 157 23.02 -12.40 5.60
C LEU A 157 23.30 -13.35 4.44
N ASN A 158 23.30 -12.84 3.22
CA ASN A 158 23.66 -13.63 2.05
C ASN A 158 25.18 -13.62 1.79
N LYS A 159 25.61 -14.24 0.67
CA LYS A 159 27.03 -14.32 0.26
C LYS A 159 27.71 -12.95 0.06
N ASN A 160 26.92 -11.90 -0.18
CA ASN A 160 27.36 -10.53 -0.41
C ASN A 160 27.32 -9.68 0.88
N ASN A 161 26.96 -10.27 2.03
CA ASN A 161 26.65 -9.59 3.30
C ASN A 161 25.44 -8.65 3.23
N GLU A 162 24.54 -8.87 2.27
CA GLU A 162 23.26 -8.15 2.22
C GLU A 162 22.33 -8.71 3.30
N VAL A 163 21.71 -7.80 4.06
CA VAL A 163 20.71 -8.14 5.08
C VAL A 163 19.39 -8.43 4.39
N TYR A 164 18.91 -9.66 4.51
CA TYR A 164 17.62 -10.08 3.98
C TYR A 164 16.64 -10.47 5.07
N GLY A 165 15.35 -10.19 4.86
CA GLY A 165 14.30 -10.61 5.79
C GLY A 165 13.02 -9.82 5.64
N SER A 166 12.13 -10.01 6.63
CA SER A 166 10.93 -9.21 6.77
C SER A 166 11.32 -7.81 7.22
N GLU A 167 11.08 -6.81 6.36
CA GLU A 167 11.35 -5.41 6.69
C GLU A 167 10.62 -4.97 7.96
N LEU A 168 9.40 -5.48 8.21
CA LEU A 168 8.69 -5.19 9.46
C LEU A 168 9.55 -5.56 10.68
N PHE A 169 10.00 -6.81 10.74
CA PHE A 169 10.70 -7.33 11.91
C PHE A 169 12.10 -6.73 12.05
N LEU A 170 12.74 -6.43 10.93
CA LEU A 170 14.04 -5.77 10.91
C LEU A 170 13.97 -4.34 11.42
N LEU A 171 12.93 -3.57 11.05
CA LEU A 171 12.75 -2.21 11.53
C LEU A 171 12.40 -2.16 13.03
N GLU A 172 11.75 -3.18 13.60
CA GLU A 172 11.58 -3.30 15.06
C GLU A 172 12.91 -3.48 15.82
N LEU A 173 13.96 -3.90 15.12
CA LEU A 173 15.32 -4.07 15.64
C LEU A 173 16.26 -2.92 15.24
N ASP A 174 15.75 -1.82 14.66
CA ASP A 174 16.56 -0.74 14.08
C ASP A 174 17.55 -1.20 13.00
N ILE A 175 17.19 -2.25 12.25
CA ILE A 175 17.97 -2.78 11.12
C ILE A 175 17.23 -2.45 9.82
N THR A 176 17.95 -1.86 8.87
CA THR A 176 17.42 -1.63 7.52
C THR A 176 17.83 -2.80 6.61
N PRO A 177 16.89 -3.51 5.96
CA PRO A 177 17.22 -4.56 5.01
C PRO A 177 17.78 -4.00 3.70
N ASP A 178 18.69 -4.74 3.09
CA ASP A 178 19.06 -4.59 1.68
C ASP A 178 18.06 -5.34 0.78
N LEU A 179 17.54 -6.47 1.26
CA LEU A 179 16.62 -7.37 0.58
C LEU A 179 15.34 -7.58 1.41
N ILE A 180 14.20 -7.13 0.89
CA ILE A 180 12.90 -7.18 1.56
C ILE A 180 12.12 -8.39 1.05
N GLN A 181 11.71 -9.28 1.96
CA GLN A 181 10.89 -10.44 1.60
C GLN A 181 9.55 -10.00 0.98
N ALA A 182 9.24 -10.52 -0.21
CA ALA A 182 8.04 -10.19 -0.97
C ALA A 182 7.51 -11.40 -1.75
N GLU A 183 6.21 -11.39 -2.03
CA GLU A 183 5.55 -12.34 -2.94
C GLU A 183 5.41 -11.69 -4.32
N GLY A 184 5.90 -12.36 -5.36
CA GLY A 184 5.84 -11.89 -6.73
C GLY A 184 4.48 -12.06 -7.41
N ASP A 185 4.35 -11.53 -8.62
CA ASP A 185 3.11 -11.49 -9.40
C ASP A 185 2.62 -12.89 -9.79
N ASN A 186 3.51 -13.89 -9.81
CA ASN A 186 3.17 -15.30 -10.05
C ASN A 186 3.06 -16.13 -8.76
N GLY A 187 3.19 -15.49 -7.59
CA GLY A 187 3.07 -16.12 -6.28
C GLY A 187 4.36 -16.77 -5.76
N GLU A 188 5.51 -16.55 -6.42
CA GLU A 188 6.79 -17.00 -5.86
C GLU A 188 7.26 -16.04 -4.76
N VAL A 189 7.72 -16.60 -3.63
CA VAL A 189 8.25 -15.81 -2.52
C VAL A 189 9.76 -15.69 -2.67
N GLY A 190 10.23 -14.44 -2.75
CA GLY A 190 11.64 -14.08 -2.83
C GLY A 190 11.90 -12.74 -2.16
N TYR A 191 12.79 -11.93 -2.74
CA TYR A 191 13.20 -10.65 -2.18
C TYR A 191 13.22 -9.55 -3.24
N VAL A 192 12.61 -8.41 -2.93
CA VAL A 192 12.85 -7.16 -3.69
C VAL A 192 14.01 -6.41 -3.05
N LYS A 193 14.83 -5.73 -3.85
CA LYS A 193 15.86 -4.85 -3.30
C LYS A 193 15.24 -3.61 -2.69
N TYR A 194 15.82 -3.14 -1.58
CA TYR A 194 15.40 -1.90 -0.94
C TYR A 194 15.53 -0.70 -1.90
N GLU A 195 16.61 -0.66 -2.68
CA GLU A 195 16.85 0.37 -3.69
C GLU A 195 15.79 0.34 -4.81
N ASP A 196 15.55 -0.82 -5.41
CA ASP A 196 14.53 -0.99 -6.45
C ASP A 196 13.15 -0.59 -5.92
N LEU A 197 12.83 -0.89 -4.66
CA LEU A 197 11.55 -0.52 -4.07
C LEU A 197 11.42 1.00 -3.82
N ASN A 198 12.54 1.72 -3.65
CA ASN A 198 12.60 3.13 -3.23
C ASN A 198 13.45 4.01 -4.18
N GLU A 199 13.25 3.93 -5.49
CA GLU A 199 14.01 4.72 -6.49
C GLU A 199 13.58 6.20 -6.57
N ASP A 200 14.53 7.05 -6.99
CA ASP A 200 14.37 8.46 -7.39
C ASP A 200 13.47 9.29 -6.46
N ILE A 201 13.79 9.23 -5.17
CA ILE A 201 12.95 9.87 -4.17
C ILE A 201 13.27 11.37 -4.10
N PRO A 202 12.28 12.24 -4.33
CA PRO A 202 12.48 13.68 -4.34
C PRO A 202 13.18 14.20 -3.09
N SER A 203 14.11 15.12 -3.31
CA SER A 203 14.89 15.80 -2.29
C SER A 203 14.34 17.18 -1.95
N ASP A 204 13.49 17.74 -2.80
CA ASP A 204 12.83 19.03 -2.57
C ASP A 204 11.42 19.09 -3.19
N PRO A 205 10.62 20.15 -2.88
CA PRO A 205 9.24 20.24 -3.34
C PRO A 205 9.09 20.43 -4.85
N GLU A 206 10.07 21.03 -5.54
CA GLU A 206 10.04 21.20 -6.99
C GLU A 206 10.23 19.84 -7.66
N GLU A 207 11.25 19.09 -7.24
CA GLU A 207 11.48 17.70 -7.66
C GLU A 207 10.29 16.80 -7.32
N ALA A 208 9.62 17.01 -6.18
CA ALA A 208 8.44 16.22 -5.80
C ALA A 208 7.24 16.45 -6.72
N ILE A 209 7.06 17.68 -7.20
CA ILE A 209 6.02 18.02 -8.18
C ILE A 209 6.36 17.42 -9.55
N GLU A 210 7.62 17.53 -9.98
CA GLU A 210 8.08 16.93 -11.24
C GLU A 210 7.93 15.41 -11.23
N TYR A 211 8.40 14.76 -10.17
CA TYR A 211 8.22 13.34 -9.92
C TYR A 211 6.75 12.96 -10.06
N GLN A 212 5.85 13.62 -9.31
CA GLN A 212 4.41 13.31 -9.33
C GLN A 212 3.77 13.50 -10.71
N ASN A 213 4.25 14.44 -11.53
CA ASN A 213 3.77 14.67 -12.91
C ASN A 213 4.35 13.66 -13.92
N SER A 214 5.48 13.04 -13.59
CA SER A 214 6.18 12.06 -14.44
C SER A 214 5.78 10.60 -14.18
N LEU A 215 5.02 10.34 -13.11
CA LEU A 215 4.70 8.97 -12.69
C LEU A 215 3.97 8.17 -13.79
N PRO A 216 4.47 6.97 -14.14
CA PRO A 216 3.75 6.04 -15.01
C PRO A 216 2.54 5.46 -14.26
N GLU A 217 1.70 4.66 -14.95
CA GLU A 217 0.62 3.92 -14.30
C GLU A 217 1.15 2.85 -13.32
N SER A 218 2.20 2.15 -13.73
CA SER A 218 2.89 1.14 -12.92
C SER A 218 4.35 1.00 -13.34
N ARG A 219 5.16 0.41 -12.47
CA ARG A 219 6.49 -0.09 -12.79
C ARG A 219 6.66 -1.51 -12.27
N VAL A 220 7.51 -2.29 -12.93
CA VAL A 220 7.78 -3.68 -12.59
C VAL A 220 9.22 -3.78 -12.11
N ILE A 221 9.41 -4.34 -10.91
CA ILE A 221 10.73 -4.61 -10.34
C ILE A 221 10.93 -6.13 -10.20
N PRO A 222 12.18 -6.62 -10.21
CA PRO A 222 12.46 -8.05 -10.04
C PRO A 222 12.22 -8.53 -8.61
N ILE A 223 11.78 -9.79 -8.48
CA ILE A 223 11.89 -10.60 -7.26
C ILE A 223 13.12 -11.49 -7.44
N TYR A 224 14.06 -11.40 -6.50
CA TYR A 224 15.29 -12.17 -6.45
C TYR A 224 15.18 -13.37 -5.50
N ASP A 225 15.98 -14.39 -5.72
CA ASP A 225 16.33 -15.39 -4.70
C ASP A 225 17.15 -14.73 -3.56
N VAL A 226 17.42 -15.46 -2.48
CA VAL A 226 18.18 -15.01 -1.31
C VAL A 226 19.60 -14.53 -1.63
N ASP A 227 20.13 -14.91 -2.80
CA ASP A 227 21.45 -14.47 -3.26
C ASP A 227 21.50 -13.01 -3.75
N GLY A 228 20.35 -12.33 -3.87
CA GLY A 228 20.22 -10.94 -4.31
C GLY A 228 20.50 -10.70 -5.80
N GLU A 229 20.70 -11.78 -6.57
CA GLU A 229 21.18 -11.73 -7.97
C GLU A 229 20.28 -12.53 -8.93
N THR A 230 19.80 -13.69 -8.51
CA THR A 230 18.99 -14.59 -9.35
C THR A 230 17.55 -14.10 -9.37
N VAL A 231 17.06 -13.64 -10.52
CA VAL A 231 15.65 -13.24 -10.69
C VAL A 231 14.76 -14.49 -10.80
N ILE A 232 13.72 -14.57 -9.96
CA ILE A 232 12.79 -15.71 -9.89
C ILE A 232 11.34 -15.30 -10.23
N ASP A 233 10.95 -14.06 -9.95
CA ASP A 233 9.61 -13.54 -10.28
C ASP A 233 9.67 -12.01 -10.53
N THR A 234 8.52 -11.37 -10.67
CA THR A 234 8.39 -9.90 -10.75
C THR A 234 7.47 -9.37 -9.65
N PHE A 235 7.60 -8.10 -9.30
CA PHE A 235 6.72 -7.39 -8.38
C PHE A 235 6.27 -6.08 -9.02
N THR A 236 4.96 -5.95 -9.25
CA THR A 236 4.39 -4.75 -9.88
C THR A 236 3.98 -3.70 -8.85
N ILE A 237 4.53 -2.49 -8.99
CA ILE A 237 4.22 -1.29 -8.19
C ILE A 237 3.30 -0.39 -9.00
N TYR A 238 2.16 0.01 -8.43
CA TYR A 238 1.19 0.86 -9.09
C TYR A 238 1.18 2.28 -8.50
N TYR A 239 0.97 3.25 -9.38
CA TYR A 239 0.82 4.65 -9.04
C TYR A 239 -0.62 5.10 -9.31
N ASN A 240 -1.09 6.13 -8.61
CA ASN A 240 -2.41 6.72 -8.79
C ASN A 240 -3.60 5.75 -8.56
N CYS A 241 -3.50 4.85 -7.59
CA CYS A 241 -4.68 4.14 -7.07
C CYS A 241 -5.54 5.14 -6.26
N ILE A 242 -6.45 5.83 -6.93
CA ILE A 242 -7.41 6.78 -6.36
C ILE A 242 -8.77 6.09 -6.20
N GLU A 243 -9.52 6.45 -5.15
CA GLU A 243 -10.95 6.10 -5.04
C GLU A 243 -11.71 6.73 -6.24
N GLU A 244 -12.44 5.91 -7.01
CA GLU A 244 -13.61 6.39 -7.77
C GLU A 244 -14.85 6.42 -6.88
#